data_AF-A0A5N6EI95-F1
#
_entry.id   AF-A0A5N6EI95-F1
#
_cell.length_a   1.000
_cell.length_b   1.000
_cell.length_c   1.000
_cell.angle_alpha   90.00
_cell.angle_beta   90.00
_cell.angle_gamma   90.00
#
_symmetry.space_group_name_H-M   'P 1'
#
loop_
_entity.id
_entity.type
_entity.pdbx_description
1 polymer ?
#
loop_
_entity_poly.entity_id
_entity_poly.type
_entity_poly.pdbx_seq_one_letter_code
_entity_poly.pdbx_strand_id
1 'polypeptide(L)'
;MKFFAITLASLASISGAIASASGSNDACSKFIYTTLYNKGSADVYHWREVIDKSDSNPCASTSDGCGKDLYKIFKEDQNQDVYNWKQDMIPLSSCTATNDACGKFLWDTFHDGKSTDMANWKQIINAKDSNPCK
;
A
#
# COMPACT_ATOMS: atom_id res chain seq x y z
N MET A 1 -4.20 -31.63 21.54
CA MET A 1 -4.49 -30.50 20.64
C MET A 1 -3.86 -29.27 21.25
N LYS A 2 -2.82 -28.71 20.62
CA LYS A 2 -2.16 -27.49 21.12
C LYS A 2 -2.86 -26.30 20.47
N PHE A 3 -3.68 -25.61 21.24
CA PHE A 3 -4.30 -24.34 20.84
C PHE A 3 -3.20 -23.28 20.90
N PHE A 4 -2.79 -22.77 19.72
CA PHE A 4 -2.00 -21.55 19.67
C PHE A 4 -2.94 -20.39 19.97
N ALA A 5 -2.84 -19.87 21.19
CA ALA A 5 -3.42 -18.59 21.55
C ALA A 5 -2.71 -17.53 20.69
N ILE A 6 -3.39 -17.06 19.65
CA ILE A 6 -2.99 -15.85 18.93
C ILE A 6 -3.27 -14.71 19.91
N THR A 7 -2.24 -14.31 20.66
CA THR A 7 -2.28 -13.10 21.46
C THR A 7 -2.62 -11.95 20.54
N LEU A 8 -3.82 -11.38 20.71
CA LEU A 8 -4.24 -10.08 20.19
C LEU A 8 -3.23 -9.04 20.69
N ALA A 9 -2.13 -8.88 19.96
CA ALA A 9 -1.27 -7.73 20.14
C ALA A 9 -2.08 -6.54 19.66
N SER A 10 -2.47 -5.69 20.63
CA SER A 10 -3.08 -4.38 20.43
C SER A 10 -2.67 -3.79 19.09
N LEU A 11 -3.63 -3.67 18.16
CA LEU A 11 -3.45 -2.79 17.01
C LEU A 11 -3.12 -1.42 17.58
N ALA A 12 -1.86 -1.02 17.47
CA ALA A 12 -1.47 0.33 17.79
C ALA A 12 -2.32 1.22 16.88
N SER A 13 -3.28 1.92 17.50
CA SER A 13 -4.09 2.93 16.86
C SER A 13 -3.14 3.80 16.04
N ILE A 14 -3.48 4.04 14.77
CA ILE A 14 -2.75 4.96 13.89
C ILE A 14 -3.07 6.38 14.38
N SER A 15 -2.67 6.69 15.61
CA SER A 15 -2.83 7.97 16.28
C SER A 15 -1.48 8.66 16.21
N GLY A 16 -1.25 9.37 15.12
CA GLY A 16 -0.10 10.25 15.01
C GLY A 16 0.44 10.35 13.59
N ALA A 17 0.22 11.51 12.99
CA ALA A 17 0.84 11.98 11.76
C ALA A 17 0.39 11.31 10.44
N ILE A 18 -0.92 11.24 10.21
CA ILE A 18 -1.42 11.60 8.88
C ILE A 18 -1.28 13.12 8.83
N ALA A 19 -0.05 13.61 8.63
CA ALA A 19 0.16 15.02 8.34
C ALA A 19 -0.73 15.32 7.13
N SER A 20 -1.67 16.23 7.34
CA SER A 20 -2.71 16.63 6.41
C SER A 20 -2.21 16.69 4.96
N ALA A 21 -2.41 15.62 4.20
CA ALA A 21 -2.27 15.58 2.75
C ALA A 21 -3.51 16.17 2.08
N SER A 22 -4.12 17.18 2.70
CA SER A 22 -5.24 17.91 2.14
C SER A 22 -4.73 18.80 1.00
N GLY A 23 -4.73 18.27 -0.23
CA GLY A 23 -4.52 19.05 -1.46
C GLY A 23 -3.48 18.52 -2.45
N SER A 24 -2.81 17.41 -2.17
CA SER A 24 -1.81 16.83 -3.07
C SER A 24 -2.36 15.63 -3.82
N ASN A 25 -2.04 15.51 -5.12
CA ASN A 25 -2.45 14.39 -5.99
C ASN A 25 -1.83 13.03 -5.57
N ASP A 26 -1.02 13.00 -4.51
CA ASP A 26 -0.34 11.80 -4.00
C ASP A 26 -0.85 11.35 -2.62
N ALA A 27 -1.92 11.97 -2.09
CA ALA A 27 -2.40 11.70 -0.74
C ALA A 27 -2.81 10.24 -0.52
N CYS A 28 -3.53 9.63 -1.48
CA CYS A 28 -3.88 8.21 -1.40
C CYS A 28 -2.63 7.32 -1.51
N SER A 29 -1.75 7.60 -2.46
CA SER A 29 -0.50 6.85 -2.65
C SER A 29 0.41 6.91 -1.42
N LYS A 30 0.53 8.06 -0.75
CA LYS A 30 1.27 8.21 0.51
C LYS A 30 0.66 7.44 1.67
N PHE A 31 -0.67 7.33 1.70
CA PHE A 31 -1.37 6.49 2.68
C PHE A 31 -1.08 4.99 2.45
N ILE A 32 -1.14 4.52 1.20
CA ILE A 32 -0.75 3.15 0.82
C ILE A 32 0.71 2.88 1.21
N TYR A 33 1.62 3.81 0.92
CA TYR A 33 3.02 3.73 1.32
C TYR A 33 3.18 3.64 2.85
N THR A 34 2.48 4.47 3.62
CA THR A 34 2.61 4.50 5.09
C THR A 34 2.11 3.20 5.72
N THR A 35 0.98 2.68 5.24
CA THR A 35 0.41 1.43 5.74
C THR A 35 1.29 0.22 5.42
N LEU A 36 2.05 0.23 4.31
CA LEU A 36 3.02 -0.83 3.97
C LEU A 36 4.07 -1.04 5.08
N TYR A 37 4.46 0.04 5.78
CA TYR A 37 5.44 0.00 6.88
C TYR A 37 4.80 -0.12 8.27
N ASN A 38 3.48 -0.26 8.37
CA ASN A 38 2.82 -0.56 9.64
C ASN A 38 3.26 -1.95 10.14
N LYS A 39 3.43 -2.10 11.46
CA LYS A 39 3.83 -3.38 12.08
C LYS A 39 2.83 -4.50 11.83
N GLY A 40 1.56 -4.18 11.65
CA GLY A 40 0.51 -5.13 11.29
C GLY A 40 0.61 -5.62 9.85
N SER A 41 1.31 -4.91 8.95
CA SER A 41 1.43 -5.26 7.53
C SER A 41 2.53 -6.31 7.31
N ALA A 42 2.29 -7.51 7.83
CA ALA A 42 3.21 -8.66 7.75
C ALA A 42 3.22 -9.32 6.36
N ASP A 43 2.07 -9.40 5.72
CA ASP A 43 1.83 -9.88 4.36
C ASP A 43 0.67 -9.09 3.72
N VAL A 44 0.34 -9.39 2.45
CA VAL A 44 -0.65 -8.62 1.69
C VAL A 44 -2.01 -8.66 2.38
N TYR A 45 -2.40 -9.82 2.93
CA TYR A 45 -3.63 -9.97 3.66
C TYR A 45 -3.68 -9.05 4.88
N HIS A 46 -2.66 -9.06 5.73
CA HIS A 46 -2.65 -8.22 6.93
C HIS A 46 -2.45 -6.74 6.62
N TRP A 47 -1.73 -6.42 5.54
CA TRP A 47 -1.61 -5.05 5.06
C TRP A 47 -2.97 -4.48 4.64
N ARG A 48 -3.80 -5.27 3.94
CA ARG A 48 -5.18 -4.91 3.64
C ARG A 48 -5.99 -4.68 4.91
N GLU A 49 -5.83 -5.54 5.93
CA GLU A 49 -6.50 -5.32 7.22
C GLU A 49 -6.10 -3.99 7.88
N VAL A 50 -4.82 -3.59 7.78
CA VAL A 50 -4.36 -2.28 8.28
C VAL A 50 -5.03 -1.14 7.51
N ILE A 51 -5.10 -1.25 6.18
CA ILE A 51 -5.78 -0.27 5.33
C ILE A 51 -7.27 -0.14 5.69
N ASP A 52 -7.96 -1.26 5.87
CA ASP A 52 -9.40 -1.29 6.17
C ASP A 52 -9.74 -0.77 7.57
N LYS A 53 -8.85 -0.99 8.56
CA LYS A 53 -9.03 -0.51 9.93
C LYS A 53 -8.52 0.92 10.15
N SER A 54 -8.04 1.59 9.11
CA SER A 54 -7.57 2.97 9.20
C SER A 54 -8.75 3.94 9.22
N ASP A 55 -8.97 4.61 10.34
CA ASP A 55 -10.08 5.57 10.55
C ASP A 55 -10.05 6.77 9.59
N SER A 56 -8.86 7.11 9.06
CA SER A 56 -8.67 8.18 8.08
C SER A 56 -8.01 7.60 6.84
N ASN A 57 -8.85 7.31 5.84
CA ASN A 57 -8.45 6.79 4.55
C ASN A 57 -8.68 7.85 3.46
N PRO A 58 -7.63 8.58 3.02
CA PRO A 58 -7.74 9.61 2.00
C PRO A 58 -8.09 9.05 0.60
N CYS A 59 -8.01 7.73 0.39
CA CYS A 59 -8.33 7.09 -0.89
C CYS A 59 -9.83 7.02 -1.18
N ALA A 60 -10.69 7.07 -0.15
CA ALA A 60 -12.14 7.00 -0.36
C ALA A 60 -12.70 8.24 -1.09
N SER A 61 -12.03 9.38 -0.95
CA SER A 61 -12.44 10.67 -1.51
C SER A 61 -11.49 11.21 -2.58
N THR A 62 -10.46 10.45 -2.97
CA THR A 62 -9.44 10.96 -3.89
C THR A 62 -9.93 11.05 -5.34
N SER A 63 -9.50 12.12 -6.01
CA SER A 63 -9.58 12.28 -7.47
C SER A 63 -8.29 11.91 -8.19
N ASP A 64 -7.25 11.48 -7.46
CA ASP A 64 -6.05 10.91 -8.08
C ASP A 64 -6.39 9.59 -8.78
N GLY A 65 -5.90 9.41 -10.00
CA GLY A 65 -6.18 8.18 -10.76
C GLY A 65 -5.32 7.02 -10.25
N CYS A 66 -4.02 7.27 -10.08
CA CYS A 66 -3.07 6.22 -9.72
C CYS A 66 -3.27 5.71 -8.30
N GLY A 67 -3.31 6.59 -7.29
CA GLY A 67 -3.57 6.20 -5.90
C GLY A 67 -4.90 5.47 -5.72
N LYS A 68 -5.99 5.97 -6.33
CA LYS A 68 -7.29 5.29 -6.33
C LYS A 68 -7.25 3.90 -6.93
N ASP A 69 -6.58 3.73 -8.07
CA ASP A 69 -6.50 2.45 -8.73
C ASP A 69 -5.59 1.48 -7.97
N LEU A 70 -4.47 1.96 -7.41
CA LEU A 70 -3.65 1.18 -6.47
C LEU A 70 -4.51 0.74 -5.27
N TYR A 71 -5.25 1.67 -4.66
CA TYR A 71 -6.13 1.37 -3.52
C TYR A 71 -7.16 0.28 -3.84
N LYS A 72 -7.82 0.37 -5.00
CA LYS A 72 -8.76 -0.67 -5.46
C LYS A 72 -8.08 -2.01 -5.61
N ILE A 73 -6.91 -2.07 -6.25
CA ILE A 73 -6.15 -3.31 -6.38
C ILE A 73 -5.82 -3.91 -5.00
N PHE A 74 -5.41 -3.10 -4.03
CA PHE A 74 -5.03 -3.62 -2.71
C PHE A 74 -6.19 -3.97 -1.79
N LYS A 75 -7.35 -3.34 -1.97
CA LYS A 75 -8.53 -3.57 -1.13
C LYS A 75 -9.48 -4.61 -1.71
N GLU A 76 -9.76 -4.52 -3.00
CA GLU A 76 -10.83 -5.27 -3.64
C GLU A 76 -10.33 -6.61 -4.23
N ASP A 77 -9.01 -6.79 -4.37
CA ASP A 77 -8.43 -8.08 -4.73
C ASP A 77 -8.55 -9.07 -3.55
N GLN A 78 -8.99 -10.30 -3.88
CA GLN A 78 -9.15 -11.40 -2.95
C GLN A 78 -7.88 -12.25 -2.79
N ASN A 79 -6.86 -11.99 -3.60
CA ASN A 79 -5.56 -12.65 -3.52
C ASN A 79 -4.90 -12.38 -2.15
N GLN A 80 -4.43 -13.46 -1.52
CA GLN A 80 -3.81 -13.41 -0.19
C GLN A 80 -2.28 -13.34 -0.27
N ASP A 81 -1.71 -13.54 -1.46
CA ASP A 81 -0.28 -13.60 -1.71
C ASP A 81 0.13 -12.77 -2.94
N VAL A 82 1.38 -12.32 -2.95
CA VAL A 82 1.94 -11.46 -4.01
C VAL A 82 2.00 -12.16 -5.37
N TYR A 83 2.13 -13.49 -5.40
CA TYR A 83 2.23 -14.23 -6.66
C TYR A 83 0.91 -14.17 -7.43
N ASN A 84 -0.22 -14.52 -6.79
CA ASN A 84 -1.53 -14.44 -7.42
C ASN A 84 -1.92 -12.99 -7.71
N TRP A 85 -1.63 -12.09 -6.75
CA TRP A 85 -1.88 -10.66 -6.90
C TRP A 85 -1.20 -10.06 -8.15
N LYS A 86 0.03 -10.50 -8.47
CA LYS A 86 0.75 -10.05 -9.67
C LYS A 86 0.15 -10.55 -10.98
N GLN A 87 -0.47 -11.73 -10.98
CA GLN A 87 -1.08 -12.29 -12.20
C GLN A 87 -2.33 -11.51 -12.59
N ASP A 88 -3.06 -10.97 -11.61
CA ASP A 88 -4.31 -10.24 -11.81
C ASP A 88 -4.11 -8.71 -11.97
N MET A 89 -2.87 -8.25 -11.88
CA MET A 89 -2.54 -6.83 -11.94
C MET A 89 -2.67 -6.28 -13.37
N ILE A 90 -3.83 -5.69 -13.68
CA ILE A 90 -4.08 -5.00 -14.95
C ILE A 90 -3.19 -3.75 -15.03
N PRO A 91 -2.54 -3.45 -16.17
CA PRO A 91 -1.78 -2.22 -16.33
C PRO A 91 -2.58 -0.97 -15.97
N LEU A 92 -2.09 -0.18 -15.01
CA LEU A 92 -2.72 1.06 -14.60
C LEU A 92 -2.27 2.22 -15.47
N SER A 93 -3.03 2.51 -16.53
CA SER A 93 -2.81 3.70 -17.37
C SER A 93 -2.89 5.00 -16.55
N SER A 94 -3.66 5.01 -15.46
CA SER A 94 -3.74 6.13 -14.52
C SER A 94 -2.42 6.43 -13.80
N CYS A 95 -1.51 5.46 -13.71
CA CYS A 95 -0.16 5.63 -13.18
C CYS A 95 0.87 6.07 -14.24
N THR A 96 0.44 6.25 -15.50
CA THR A 96 1.31 6.73 -16.60
C THR A 96 1.22 8.24 -16.85
N ALA A 97 0.18 8.93 -16.37
CA ALA A 97 -0.02 10.38 -16.50
C ALA A 97 0.35 11.09 -15.18
N THR A 98 1.44 11.85 -15.16
CA THR A 98 2.11 12.27 -13.91
C THR A 98 1.60 13.58 -13.31
N ASN A 99 0.87 13.45 -12.20
CA ASN A 99 0.84 14.38 -11.07
C ASN A 99 0.97 13.65 -9.70
N ASP A 100 0.91 12.31 -9.68
CA ASP A 100 1.10 11.44 -8.52
C ASP A 100 2.45 10.68 -8.61
N ALA A 101 3.53 11.33 -8.20
CA ALA A 101 4.86 10.74 -8.23
C ALA A 101 5.00 9.55 -7.26
N CYS A 102 4.31 9.58 -6.11
CA CYS A 102 4.31 8.47 -5.16
C CYS A 102 3.59 7.24 -5.73
N GLY A 103 2.42 7.43 -6.34
CA GLY A 103 1.67 6.34 -6.97
C GLY A 103 2.46 5.68 -8.07
N LYS A 104 3.09 6.46 -8.96
CA LYS A 104 3.98 5.90 -9.99
C LYS A 104 5.15 5.11 -9.38
N PHE A 105 5.78 5.65 -8.34
CA PHE A 105 6.88 4.98 -7.67
C PHE A 105 6.47 3.63 -7.04
N LEU A 106 5.32 3.59 -6.39
CA LEU A 106 4.74 2.38 -5.83
C LEU A 106 4.38 1.38 -6.94
N TRP A 107 3.68 1.84 -7.98
CA TRP A 107 3.33 1.03 -9.14
C TRP A 107 4.56 0.35 -9.77
N ASP A 108 5.61 1.13 -10.07
CA ASP A 108 6.86 0.61 -10.65
C ASP A 108 7.55 -0.40 -9.72
N THR A 109 7.48 -0.19 -8.39
CA THR A 109 8.03 -1.13 -7.39
C THR A 109 7.28 -2.45 -7.42
N PHE A 110 5.95 -2.40 -7.44
CA PHE A 110 5.12 -3.60 -7.41
C PHE A 110 5.22 -4.39 -8.72
N HIS A 111 5.39 -3.70 -9.85
CA HIS A 111 5.63 -4.30 -11.16
C HIS A 111 7.05 -4.81 -11.38
N ASP A 112 8.01 -4.49 -10.50
CA ASP A 112 9.39 -4.93 -10.67
C ASP A 112 9.46 -6.47 -10.74
N GLY A 113 10.29 -7.00 -11.64
CA GLY A 113 10.45 -8.46 -11.81
C GLY A 113 10.96 -9.17 -10.55
N LYS A 114 11.63 -8.45 -9.64
CA LYS A 114 12.14 -8.94 -8.35
C LYS A 114 11.14 -8.81 -7.20
N SER A 115 9.97 -8.23 -7.44
CA SER A 115 8.95 -8.00 -6.43
C SER A 115 8.19 -9.33 -6.15
N THR A 116 8.69 -10.17 -5.24
CA THR A 116 8.11 -11.50 -4.98
C THR A 116 7.30 -11.58 -3.70
N ASP A 117 7.51 -10.64 -2.78
CA ASP A 117 6.73 -10.47 -1.56
C ASP A 117 6.86 -9.02 -1.03
N MET A 118 6.16 -8.72 0.07
CA MET A 118 6.23 -7.40 0.71
C MET A 118 7.61 -7.04 1.27
N ALA A 119 8.42 -8.02 1.68
CA ALA A 119 9.78 -7.75 2.13
C ALA A 119 10.64 -7.31 0.94
N ASN A 120 10.50 -7.94 -0.22
CA ASN A 120 11.17 -7.50 -1.44
C ASN A 120 10.67 -6.12 -1.91
N TRP A 121 9.39 -5.80 -1.78
CA TRP A 121 8.90 -4.43 -2.06
C TRP A 121 9.62 -3.39 -1.21
N LYS A 122 9.73 -3.63 0.10
CA LYS A 122 10.45 -2.74 1.02
C LYS A 122 11.93 -2.64 0.66
N GLN A 123 12.57 -3.73 0.25
CA GLN A 123 13.96 -3.73 -0.22
C GLN A 123 14.14 -2.90 -1.50
N ILE A 124 13.27 -3.09 -2.49
CA ILE A 124 13.30 -2.33 -3.75
C ILE A 124 13.10 -0.83 -3.49
N ILE A 125 12.13 -0.47 -2.64
CA ILE A 125 11.89 0.92 -2.23
C ILE A 125 13.12 1.51 -1.55
N ASN A 126 13.74 0.78 -0.62
CA ASN A 126 14.91 1.25 0.12
C ASN A 126 16.18 1.33 -0.74
N ALA A 127 16.25 0.58 -1.83
CA ALA A 127 17.38 0.59 -2.76
C ALA A 127 17.33 1.75 -3.77
N LYS A 128 16.19 2.46 -3.89
CA LYS A 128 16.05 3.62 -4.78
C LYS A 128 16.60 4.88 -4.13
N ASP A 129 17.38 5.65 -4.89
CA ASP A 129 18.04 6.88 -4.40
C ASP A 129 17.06 7.99 -3.99
N SER A 130 15.83 7.96 -4.52
CA SER A 130 14.76 8.88 -4.17
C SER A 130 13.45 8.13 -3.93
N ASN A 131 12.69 8.59 -2.92
CA ASN A 131 11.36 8.06 -2.61
C ASN A 131 10.37 9.24 -2.54
N PRO A 132 9.54 9.46 -3.58
CA PRO A 132 8.57 10.55 -3.63
C PRO A 132 7.38 10.39 -2.66
N CYS A 133 7.29 9.25 -1.96
CA CYS A 133 6.30 9.03 -0.92
C CYS A 133 6.73 9.49 0.47
N LYS A 134 8.00 9.87 0.66
CA LYS A 134 8.54 10.41 1.92
C LYS A 134 8.31 11.92 2.05
#